data_AF-A0A962UAT2-F1
#
_entry.id   AF-A0A962UAT2-F1
#
_cell.length_a   1.000
_cell.length_b   1.000
_cell.length_c   1.000
_cell.angle_alpha   90.00
_cell.angle_beta   90.00
_cell.angle_gamma   90.00
#
_symmetry.space_group_name_H-M   'P 1'
#
loop_
_entity.id
_entity.type
_entity.pdbx_description
1 polymer ?
#
loop_
_entity_poly.entity_id
_entity_poly.type
_entity_poly.pdbx_seq_one_letter_code
_entity_poly.pdbx_strand_id
1 'polypeptide(L)' 'MAEIELSVLSRQCLDRRIPDADTLTHEVAAWEQARNADPRSVNWRFTTPDARIKLKRLYPSIQSG' A
#
# COMPACT_ATOMS: atom_id res chain seq x y z
N MET A 1 -5.73 0.16 3.09
CA MET A 1 -4.35 -0.02 3.61
C MET A 1 -3.44 -0.56 2.52
N ALA A 2 -3.81 -1.68 1.88
CA ALA A 2 -3.06 -2.25 0.74
C ALA A 2 -2.74 -1.24 -0.38
N GLU A 3 -3.68 -0.35 -0.73
CA GLU A 3 -3.50 0.65 -1.81
C GLU A 3 -2.41 1.70 -1.50
N ILE A 4 -2.24 2.07 -0.23
CA ILE A 4 -1.23 3.05 0.19
C ILE A 4 0.16 2.40 0.18
N GLU A 5 0.28 1.20 0.73
CA GLU A 5 1.55 0.47 0.68
C GLU A 5 1.94 0.14 -0.76
N LEU A 6 0.97 -0.20 -1.63
CA LEU A 6 1.22 -0.40 -3.06
C LEU A 6 1.72 0.89 -3.73
N SER A 7 1.12 2.04 -3.42
CA SER A 7 1.58 3.33 -3.94
C SER A 7 3.00 3.69 -3.47
N VAL A 8 3.36 3.32 -2.24
CA VAL A 8 4.72 3.56 -1.72
C VAL A 8 5.72 2.57 -2.32
N LEU A 9 5.37 1.29 -2.44
CA LEU A 9 6.17 0.29 -3.14
C LEU A 9 6.45 0.74 -4.57
N SER A 10 5.43 1.21 -5.29
CA SER A 10 5.61 1.70 -6.66
C SER A 10 6.58 2.88 -6.75
N ARG A 11 6.55 3.81 -5.80
CA ARG A 11 7.45 4.99 -5.79
C ARG A 11 8.84 4.71 -5.25
N GLN A 12 8.99 3.75 -4.34
CA GLN A 12 10.25 3.50 -3.64
C GLN A 12 11.04 2.33 -4.23
N CYS A 13 10.35 1.36 -4.81
CA CYS A 13 10.96 0.12 -5.32
C CYS A 13 10.78 -0.02 -6.83
N LEU A 14 9.62 0.37 -7.37
CA LEU A 14 9.25 0.10 -8.77
C LEU A 14 9.31 1.34 -9.69
N ASP A 15 9.94 2.44 -9.24
CA ASP A 15 10.10 3.68 -10.05
C ASP A 15 11.13 3.52 -11.18
N ARG A 16 11.66 2.30 -11.36
CA ARG A 16 12.60 1.94 -12.41
C ARG A 16 12.13 0.69 -13.14
N ARG A 17 12.61 0.53 -14.37
CA ARG A 17 12.42 -0.71 -15.13
C ARG A 17 13.21 -1.83 -14.48
N ILE A 18 12.52 -2.90 -14.12
CA ILE A 18 13.14 -4.14 -13.65
C ILE A 18 13.15 -5.15 -14.82
N PRO A 19 14.32 -5.74 -15.14
CA PRO A 19 14.49 -6.51 -16.38
C PRO A 19 13.80 -7.89 -16.37
N ASP A 20 13.59 -8.48 -15.20
CA ASP A 20 13.03 -9.83 -15.05
C ASP A 20 12.23 -9.99 -13.74
N ALA A 21 11.42 -11.05 -13.70
CA ALA A 21 10.51 -11.32 -12.59
C ALA A 21 11.23 -11.77 -11.31
N ASP A 22 12.39 -12.42 -11.42
CA ASP A 22 13.16 -12.88 -10.27
C ASP A 22 13.77 -11.69 -9.51
N THR A 23 14.35 -10.74 -10.24
CA THR A 23 14.86 -9.47 -9.71
C THR A 23 13.73 -8.66 -9.08
N LEU A 24 12.55 -8.59 -9.72
CA LEU A 24 11.37 -7.93 -9.15
C LEU A 24 10.98 -8.55 -7.81
N THR A 25 10.91 -9.87 -7.74
CA THR A 25 10.52 -10.60 -6.54
C THR A 25 11.51 -10.35 -5.40
N HIS A 26 12.81 -10.37 -5.71
CA HIS A 26 13.85 -10.13 -4.72
C HIS A 26 13.79 -8.71 -4.15
N GLU A 27 13.59 -7.71 -5.00
CA GLU A 27 13.51 -6.32 -4.57
C GLU A 27 12.25 -6.03 -3.74
N VAL A 28 11.10 -6.57 -4.15
CA VAL A 28 9.85 -6.46 -3.38
C VAL A 28 9.99 -7.12 -2.01
N ALA A 29 10.59 -8.31 -1.94
CA ALA A 29 10.81 -9.01 -0.68
C ALA A 29 11.76 -8.24 0.26
N ALA A 30 12.86 -7.68 -0.28
CA ALA A 30 13.79 -6.86 0.49
C ALA A 30 13.12 -5.56 0.99
N TRP A 31 12.32 -4.91 0.15
CA TRP A 31 11.55 -3.72 0.53
C TRP A 31 10.51 -4.04 1.61
N GLU A 32 9.78 -5.15 1.46
CA GLU A 32 8.78 -5.60 2.44
C GLU A 32 9.43 -5.90 3.80
N GLN A 33 10.57 -6.60 3.82
CA GLN A 33 11.30 -6.87 5.05
C GLN A 33 11.77 -5.59 5.73
N ALA A 34 12.34 -4.64 4.97
CA ALA A 34 12.76 -3.35 5.50
C ALA A 34 11.56 -2.55 6.05
N ARG A 35 10.41 -2.60 5.35
CA ARG A 35 9.17 -1.94 5.75
C ARG A 35 8.55 -2.55 7.01
N ASN A 36 8.60 -3.87 7.15
CA ASN A 36 8.12 -4.57 8.33
C ASN A 36 9.06 -4.40 9.53
N ALA A 37 10.37 -4.23 9.29
CA ALA A 37 11.38 -3.98 10.33
C ALA A 37 11.41 -2.53 10.82
N ASP A 38 11.00 -1.56 9.99
CA ASP A 38 10.78 -0.16 10.36
C ASP A 38 9.27 0.09 10.50
N PRO A 39 8.66 -0.17 11.67
CA PRO A 39 7.25 0.12 11.92
C PRO A 39 7.05 1.64 12.01
N ARG A 40 7.20 2.32 10.87
CA ARG A 40 6.73 3.69 10.72
C ARG A 40 5.22 3.61 10.84
N SER A 41 4.72 4.00 12.00
CA SER A 41 3.30 4.21 12.20
C SER A 41 2.84 5.17 11.11
N VAL A 42 2.15 4.65 10.10
CA VAL A 42 1.38 5.50 9.19
C VAL A 42 0.50 6.31 10.12
N ASN A 43 0.74 7.62 10.19
CA ASN A 43 0.08 8.47 11.17
C ASN A 43 -1.32 8.75 10.63
N TRP A 44 -2.19 7.75 10.80
CA TRP A 44 -3.55 7.74 10.30
C TRP A 44 -4.34 8.83 11.02
N ARG A 45 -4.53 9.96 10.34
CA ARG A 45 -5.40 11.05 10.82
C ARG A 45 -6.89 10.72 10.75
N PHE A 46 -7.25 9.55 10.21
CA PHE A 46 -8.62 9.06 10.12
C PHE A 46 -8.66 7.60 10.55
N THR A 47 -9.59 7.29 11.44
CA THR A 47 -9.93 5.90 11.73
C THR A 47 -10.66 5.29 10.53
N THR A 48 -10.62 3.96 10.34
CA THR A 48 -11.36 3.27 9.26
C THR A 48 -12.84 3.70 9.17
N PRO A 49 -13.57 3.87 10.30
CA PRO A 49 -14.91 4.46 10.29
C PRO A 49 -14.96 5.89 9.72
N ASP A 50 -14.06 6.78 10.14
CA ASP A 50 -14.05 8.18 9.68
C ASP A 50 -13.72 8.31 8.19
N ALA A 51 -12.81 7.46 7.69
CA ALA A 51 -12.46 7.41 6.28
C ALA A 51 -13.68 7.02 5.43
N ARG A 52 -14.51 6.06 5.88
CA ARG A 52 -15.72 5.62 5.16
C ARG A 52 -16.79 6.73 5.13
N ILE A 53 -16.84 7.58 6.15
CA ILE A 53 -17.76 8.73 6.19
C ILE A 53 -17.28 9.83 5.24
N LYS A 54 -16.00 10.20 5.29
CA LYS A 54 -15.46 11.30 4.45
C LYS A 54 -15.24 10.92 3.00
N LEU A 55 -14.91 9.66 2.71
CA LEU A 55 -14.64 9.14 1.36
C LEU A 55 -15.79 8.29 0.84
N LYS A 56 -17.02 8.57 1.27
CA LYS A 56 -18.25 7.84 0.92
C LYS A 56 -18.46 7.67 -0.59
N ARG A 57 -17.90 8.59 -1.40
CA ARG A 57 -17.93 8.54 -2.87
C ARG A 57 -16.95 7.52 -3.47
N LEU A 58 -15.83 7.25 -2.80
CA LEU A 58 -14.78 6.32 -3.25
C LEU A 58 -15.01 4.89 -2.75
N TYR A 59 -15.73 4.74 -1.64
CA TYR A 59 -16.13 3.44 -1.11
C TYR A 59 -17.66 3.32 -1.11
N PRO A 60 -18.30 3.11 -2.29
CA PRO A 60 -19.69 2.71 -2.31
C PRO A 60 -19.81 1.39 -1.53
N SER A 61 -20.79 1.32 -0.63
CA SER A 61 -21.13 0.10 0.08
C SER A 61 -21.42 -0.97 -0.98
N ILE A 62 -20.52 -1.95 -1.13
CA ILE A 62 -20.79 -3.11 -1.97
C ILE A 62 -21.93 -3.84 -1.26
N GLN A 63 -23.17 -3.61 -1.70
CA GLN A 63 -24.28 -4.50 -1.39
C GLN A 63 -24.01 -5.78 -2.18
N SER A 64 -23.37 -6.74 -1.52
CA SER A 64 -23.47 -8.13 -1.94
C SER A 64 -24.91 -8.56 -1.72
N GLY A 65 -25.68 -8.62 -2.80
CA GLY A 65 -26.90 -9.40 -2.89
C GLY A 65 -26.58 -10.82 -3.32
#